data_AF-A0A9N9IPV4-F1
#
_entry.id   AF-A0A9N9IPV4-F1
#
_cell.length_a   1.000
_cell.length_b   1.000
_cell.length_c   1.000
_cell.angle_alpha   90.00
_cell.angle_beta   90.00
_cell.angle_gamma   90.00
#
_symmetry.space_group_name_H-M   'P 1'
#
loop_
_entity.id
_entity.type
_entity.pdbx_description
1 polymer ?
#
loop_
_entity_poly.entity_id
_entity_poly.type
_entity_poly.pdbx_seq_one_letter_code
_entity_poly.pdbx_strand_id
1 'polypeptide(L)'
;RENFRLEWKKLATKTVNPNSTHITDSSRWICSCYSFLLSRFHICKHLIQIYGPVEPGFFKKVIRQEHYPLLEIKEENAFADLPEDIRASIKNLNSYTYELISSGSQVNNQVHEQESVTISSNEYLMDVVNEYSMDVVNDDQDLILFQTRKKEIFNLLDETKNILEKNVENPNKWLDSIEKNFEPLRKLVEDCKRFERQTHIPNTWKNRNNNTFWL
;
A
#
# COMPACT_ATOMS: atom_id res chain seq x y z
N ARG A 1 -20.98 0.45 2.67
CA ARG A 1 -20.76 -0.29 1.41
C ARG A 1 -20.37 0.64 0.25
N GLU A 2 -20.92 1.85 0.18
CA GLU A 2 -20.56 2.84 -0.85
C GLU A 2 -19.06 3.22 -0.86
N ASN A 3 -18.49 3.54 0.30
CA ASN A 3 -17.05 3.84 0.41
C ASN A 3 -16.15 2.70 -0.08
N PHE A 4 -16.51 1.44 0.23
CA PHE A 4 -15.79 0.26 -0.27
C PHE A 4 -15.82 0.20 -1.80
N ARG A 5 -17.00 0.40 -2.38
CA ARG A 5 -17.18 0.39 -3.85
C ARG A 5 -16.38 1.50 -4.52
N LEU A 6 -16.34 2.69 -3.92
CA LEU A 6 -15.55 3.82 -4.43
C LEU A 6 -14.05 3.51 -4.37
N GLU A 7 -13.56 2.99 -3.26
CA GLU A 7 -12.14 2.63 -3.10
C GLU A 7 -11.72 1.49 -4.03
N TRP A 8 -12.57 0.47 -4.18
CA TRP A 8 -12.37 -0.61 -5.14
C TRP A 8 -12.21 -0.07 -6.56
N LYS A 9 -13.14 0.77 -7.01
CA LYS A 9 -13.07 1.37 -8.35
C LYS A 9 -11.80 2.17 -8.56
N LYS A 10 -11.38 2.96 -7.56
CA LYS A 10 -10.12 3.72 -7.62
C LYS A 10 -8.88 2.83 -7.71
N LEU A 11 -8.89 1.66 -7.07
CA LEU A 11 -7.77 0.73 -7.10
C LEU A 11 -7.76 -0.11 -8.38
N ALA A 12 -8.92 -0.47 -8.91
CA ALA A 12 -9.06 -1.22 -10.16
C ALA A 12 -8.53 -0.45 -11.39
N THR A 13 -8.50 0.87 -11.35
CA THR A 13 -7.92 1.70 -12.43
C THR A 13 -6.40 1.82 -12.33
N LYS A 14 -5.77 1.42 -11.21
CA LYS A 14 -4.32 1.52 -11.04
C LYS A 14 -3.62 0.33 -11.69
N THR A 15 -2.57 0.61 -12.44
CA THR A 15 -1.67 -0.41 -12.96
C THR A 15 -0.81 -0.99 -11.85
N VAL A 16 -0.55 -2.29 -11.93
CA VAL A 16 0.37 -3.01 -11.04
C VAL A 16 1.67 -3.23 -11.80
N ASN A 17 2.81 -3.02 -11.13
CA ASN A 17 4.11 -3.35 -11.70
C ASN A 17 4.22 -4.89 -11.78
N PRO A 18 4.42 -5.49 -12.96
CA PRO A 18 4.56 -6.94 -13.11
C PRO A 18 5.75 -7.52 -12.31
N ASN A 19 6.73 -6.68 -11.96
CA ASN A 19 7.89 -7.04 -11.15
C ASN A 19 7.68 -6.79 -9.64
N SER A 20 6.44 -6.59 -9.18
CA SER A 20 6.19 -6.36 -7.75
C SER A 20 6.58 -7.60 -6.93
N THR A 21 7.45 -7.42 -5.94
CA THR A 21 7.91 -8.48 -5.02
C THR A 21 6.90 -8.81 -3.91
N HIS A 22 5.73 -8.16 -3.91
CA HIS A 22 4.72 -8.37 -2.90
C HIS A 22 4.06 -9.74 -3.04
N ILE A 23 4.26 -10.59 -2.03
CA ILE A 23 3.48 -11.80 -1.82
C ILE A 23 1.99 -11.41 -1.75
N THR A 24 1.21 -11.89 -2.71
CA THR A 24 -0.23 -11.63 -2.82
C THR A 24 -0.94 -12.93 -3.12
N ASP A 25 -1.93 -13.26 -2.31
CA ASP A 25 -2.73 -14.48 -2.43
C ASP A 25 -4.21 -14.09 -2.42
N SER A 26 -4.88 -14.24 -3.55
CA SER A 26 -6.30 -13.94 -3.71
C SER A 26 -7.20 -14.98 -3.04
N SER A 27 -6.73 -16.22 -2.89
CA SER A 27 -7.50 -17.31 -2.27
C SER A 27 -7.64 -17.09 -0.76
N ARG A 28 -6.58 -16.57 -0.12
CA ARG A 28 -6.56 -16.21 1.30
C ARG A 28 -6.84 -14.73 1.55
N TRP A 29 -7.09 -13.96 0.50
CA TRP A 29 -7.33 -12.52 0.56
C TRP A 29 -6.24 -11.75 1.34
N ILE A 30 -4.97 -11.96 0.99
CA ILE A 30 -3.84 -11.25 1.60
C ILE A 30 -2.92 -10.63 0.57
N CYS A 31 -2.31 -9.53 0.97
CA CYS A 31 -1.20 -8.92 0.28
C CYS A 31 -0.21 -8.40 1.31
N SER A 32 1.09 -8.62 1.06
CA SER A 32 2.18 -8.10 1.89
C SER A 32 2.48 -6.62 1.63
N CYS A 33 1.77 -5.95 0.73
CA CYS A 33 2.03 -4.55 0.44
C CYS A 33 1.52 -3.63 1.56
N TYR A 34 2.22 -2.52 1.75
CA TYR A 34 1.89 -1.53 2.77
C TYR A 34 0.47 -0.96 2.62
N SER A 35 0.02 -0.75 1.38
CA SER A 35 -1.35 -0.29 1.10
C SER A 35 -2.43 -1.24 1.61
N PHE A 36 -2.17 -2.56 1.64
CA PHE A 36 -3.12 -3.53 2.18
C PHE A 36 -3.21 -3.43 3.70
N LEU A 37 -2.07 -3.30 4.39
CA LEU A 37 -2.00 -3.17 5.85
C LEU A 37 -2.67 -1.89 6.36
N LEU A 38 -2.57 -0.79 5.61
CA LEU A 38 -3.21 0.48 5.98
C LEU A 38 -4.66 0.61 5.49
N SER A 39 -5.11 -0.25 4.58
CA SER A 39 -6.47 -0.13 4.03
C SER A 39 -7.50 -0.44 5.10
N ARG A 40 -8.42 0.50 5.34
CA ARG A 40 -9.62 0.26 6.17
C ARG A 40 -10.43 -0.95 5.69
N PHE A 41 -10.36 -1.26 4.39
CA PHE A 41 -11.09 -2.35 3.78
C PHE A 41 -10.23 -3.59 3.50
N HIS A 42 -8.95 -3.61 3.89
CA HIS A 42 -8.03 -4.71 3.58
C HIS A 42 -8.06 -5.05 2.07
N ILE A 43 -7.97 -4.03 1.23
CA ILE A 43 -7.85 -4.14 -0.22
C ILE A 43 -6.66 -3.31 -0.71
N CYS A 44 -6.06 -3.73 -1.81
CA CYS A 44 -5.00 -2.99 -2.48
C CYS A 44 -5.06 -3.21 -3.99
N LYS A 45 -4.27 -2.44 -4.75
CA LYS A 45 -4.18 -2.60 -6.21
C LYS A 45 -3.74 -4.02 -6.61
N HIS A 46 -2.77 -4.61 -5.91
CA HIS A 46 -2.27 -5.96 -6.21
C HIS A 46 -3.38 -7.01 -6.11
N LEU A 47 -4.11 -6.99 -4.99
CA LEU A 47 -5.17 -7.96 -4.73
C LEU A 47 -6.35 -7.78 -5.69
N ILE A 48 -6.75 -6.55 -5.99
CA ILE A 48 -7.85 -6.27 -6.93
C ILE A 48 -7.48 -6.66 -8.37
N GLN A 49 -6.24 -6.40 -8.81
CA GLN A 49 -5.83 -6.78 -10.16
C GLN A 49 -5.72 -8.30 -10.32
N ILE A 50 -5.22 -9.02 -9.32
CA ILE A 50 -5.18 -10.50 -9.34
C ILE A 50 -6.60 -11.08 -9.27
N TYR A 51 -7.50 -10.47 -8.49
CA TYR A 51 -8.90 -10.90 -8.42
C TYR A 51 -9.66 -10.63 -9.73
N GLY A 52 -9.30 -9.56 -10.44
CA GLY A 52 -9.84 -9.25 -11.75
C GLY A 52 -11.16 -8.46 -11.74
N PRO A 53 -11.79 -8.30 -12.92
CA PRO A 53 -13.02 -7.53 -13.08
C PRO A 53 -14.19 -8.18 -12.34
N VAL A 54 -15.05 -7.36 -11.74
CA VAL A 54 -16.16 -7.81 -10.90
C VAL A 54 -17.52 -7.47 -11.51
N GLU A 55 -18.48 -8.37 -11.35
CA GLU A 55 -19.85 -8.18 -11.84
C GLU A 55 -20.58 -7.03 -11.13
N PRO A 56 -21.61 -6.42 -11.75
CA PRO A 56 -22.41 -5.36 -11.12
C PRO A 56 -23.01 -5.73 -9.76
N GLY A 57 -23.31 -7.02 -9.54
CA GLY A 57 -23.86 -7.56 -8.29
C GLY A 57 -22.81 -7.85 -7.20
N PHE A 58 -21.52 -7.86 -7.53
CA PHE A 58 -20.42 -8.26 -6.64
C PHE A 58 -20.45 -7.53 -5.29
N PHE A 59 -20.58 -6.21 -5.30
CA PHE A 59 -20.53 -5.39 -4.08
C PHE A 59 -21.67 -5.66 -3.09
N LYS A 60 -22.73 -6.36 -3.52
CA LYS A 60 -23.81 -6.83 -2.62
C LYS A 60 -23.43 -8.14 -1.92
N LYS A 61 -22.59 -8.96 -2.55
CA LYS A 61 -22.12 -10.27 -2.09
C LYS A 61 -20.93 -10.19 -1.12
N VAL A 62 -20.23 -9.06 -1.10
CA VAL A 62 -19.09 -8.82 -0.20
C VAL A 62 -19.55 -8.56 1.23
N ILE A 63 -19.04 -9.36 2.16
CA ILE A 63 -19.29 -9.26 3.59
C ILE A 63 -17.94 -9.13 4.32
N ARG A 64 -17.91 -8.30 5.36
CA ARG A 64 -16.76 -8.19 6.26
C ARG A 64 -16.94 -9.14 7.43
N GLN A 65 -15.88 -9.84 7.78
CA GLN A 65 -15.85 -10.77 8.91
C GLN A 65 -14.89 -10.27 9.98
N GLU A 66 -15.05 -10.79 11.20
CA GLU A 66 -14.13 -10.55 12.32
C GLU A 66 -13.00 -11.58 12.38
N HIS A 67 -13.15 -12.70 11.66
CA HIS A 67 -12.13 -13.72 11.51
C HIS A 67 -11.53 -13.68 10.11
N TYR A 68 -10.33 -14.22 9.98
CA TYR A 68 -9.62 -14.29 8.72
C TYR A 68 -10.21 -15.41 7.82
N PRO A 69 -10.34 -15.22 6.48
CA PRO A 69 -10.08 -13.97 5.75
C PRO A 69 -11.13 -12.89 6.06
N LEU A 70 -10.66 -11.66 6.31
CA LEU A 70 -11.50 -10.55 6.81
C LEU A 70 -12.56 -10.06 5.80
N LEU A 71 -12.47 -10.51 4.56
CA LEU A 71 -13.45 -10.28 3.50
C LEU A 71 -13.90 -11.63 2.95
N GLU A 72 -15.20 -11.86 3.04
CA GLU A 72 -15.87 -13.01 2.45
C GLU A 72 -16.67 -12.55 1.24
N ILE A 73 -16.47 -13.25 0.12
CA ILE A 73 -17.31 -13.11 -1.06
C ILE A 73 -18.26 -14.29 -1.04
N LYS A 74 -19.53 -14.03 -0.74
CA LYS A 74 -20.54 -15.07 -0.83
C LYS A 74 -20.81 -15.35 -2.30
N GLU A 75 -20.26 -16.45 -2.79
CA GLU A 75 -20.76 -17.05 -4.02
C GLU A 75 -22.20 -17.47 -3.75
N GLU A 76 -23.13 -16.92 -4.53
CA GLU A 76 -24.42 -17.58 -4.69
C GLU A 76 -24.07 -18.91 -5.34
N ASN A 77 -24.10 -19.99 -4.56
CA ASN A 77 -23.95 -21.33 -5.10
C ASN A 77 -25.01 -21.51 -6.19
N ALA A 78 -24.63 -21.32 -7.45
CA ALA A 78 -25.48 -21.63 -8.61
C ALA A 78 -25.88 -23.12 -8.65
N PHE A 79 -25.29 -23.92 -7.75
CA PHE A 79 -25.52 -25.34 -7.54
C PHE A 79 -26.22 -25.67 -6.22
N ALA A 80 -26.74 -24.67 -5.48
CA ALA A 80 -27.48 -24.92 -4.24
C ALA A 80 -28.69 -25.83 -4.46
N ASP A 81 -29.34 -25.68 -5.61
CA ASP A 81 -30.55 -26.41 -6.01
C ASP A 81 -30.26 -27.68 -6.84
N LEU A 82 -28.99 -28.00 -7.12
CA LEU A 82 -28.63 -29.20 -7.88
C LEU A 82 -28.51 -30.41 -6.96
N PRO A 83 -29.05 -31.58 -7.39
CA PRO A 83 -28.91 -32.85 -6.69
C PRO A 83 -27.46 -33.18 -6.30
N GLU A 84 -27.27 -33.75 -5.11
CA GLU A 84 -25.96 -33.92 -4.46
C GLU A 84 -25.00 -34.82 -5.28
N ASP A 85 -25.55 -35.72 -6.09
CA ASP A 85 -24.86 -36.58 -7.05
C ASP A 85 -24.17 -35.80 -8.19
N ILE A 86 -24.81 -34.72 -8.66
CA ILE A 86 -24.22 -33.82 -9.67
C ILE A 86 -23.13 -32.95 -9.02
N ARG A 87 -23.37 -32.47 -7.80
CA ARG A 87 -22.41 -31.66 -7.05
C ARG A 87 -21.12 -32.43 -6.72
N ALA A 88 -21.23 -33.70 -6.33
CA ALA A 88 -20.08 -34.57 -6.06
C ALA A 88 -19.25 -34.83 -7.34
N SER A 89 -19.92 -34.99 -8.48
CA SER A 89 -19.25 -35.23 -9.77
C SER A 89 -18.44 -34.02 -10.25
N ILE A 90 -18.95 -32.80 -10.04
CA ILE A 90 -18.24 -31.56 -10.41
C ILE A 90 -17.01 -31.31 -9.52
N LYS A 91 -17.11 -31.60 -8.21
CA LYS A 91 -15.98 -31.46 -7.28
C LYS A 91 -14.83 -32.41 -7.63
N ASN A 92 -15.15 -33.63 -8.05
CA ASN A 92 -14.14 -34.61 -8.47
C ASN A 92 -13.44 -34.18 -9.77
N LEU A 93 -14.14 -33.57 -10.73
CA LEU A 93 -13.52 -33.06 -11.96
C LEU A 93 -12.48 -31.96 -11.70
N ASN A 94 -12.78 -31.04 -10.77
CA ASN A 94 -11.83 -29.97 -10.42
C ASN A 94 -10.60 -30.53 -9.67
N SER A 95 -10.76 -31.59 -8.88
CA SER A 95 -9.63 -32.31 -8.25
C SER A 95 -8.66 -32.89 -9.28
N TYR A 96 -9.19 -33.53 -10.33
CA TYR A 96 -8.38 -34.10 -11.40
C TYR A 96 -7.65 -33.04 -12.25
N THR A 97 -8.26 -31.86 -12.45
CA THR A 97 -7.59 -30.77 -13.19
C THR A 97 -6.37 -30.22 -12.46
N TYR A 98 -6.37 -30.17 -11.12
CA TYR A 98 -5.21 -29.71 -10.34
C TYR A 98 -4.09 -30.75 -10.26
N GLU A 99 -4.45 -32.05 -10.25
CA GLU A 99 -3.46 -33.13 -10.28
C GLU A 99 -2.77 -33.25 -11.65
N LEU A 100 -3.51 -33.09 -12.76
CA LEU A 100 -2.94 -33.12 -14.12
C LEU A 100 -1.96 -31.96 -14.39
N ILE A 101 -2.16 -30.81 -13.78
CA ILE A 101 -1.25 -29.65 -13.89
C ILE A 101 0.03 -29.87 -13.04
N SER A 102 -0.04 -30.70 -11.99
CA SER A 102 1.06 -30.89 -11.03
C SER A 102 1.96 -32.09 -11.36
N SER A 103 1.59 -32.97 -12.29
CA SER A 103 2.40 -34.14 -12.65
C SER A 103 2.52 -34.36 -14.17
N GLY A 104 3.53 -33.74 -14.79
CA GLY A 104 4.23 -34.31 -15.98
C GLY A 104 3.95 -33.74 -17.39
N SER A 105 4.75 -32.74 -17.77
CA SER A 105 5.61 -32.63 -18.97
C SER A 105 5.14 -32.88 -20.43
N GLN A 106 5.59 -31.93 -21.28
CA GLN A 106 5.93 -31.99 -22.73
C GLN A 106 4.81 -32.03 -23.80
N VAL A 107 4.81 -31.02 -24.70
CA VAL A 107 5.11 -31.16 -26.15
C VAL A 107 5.50 -29.78 -26.76
N ASN A 108 6.71 -29.75 -27.31
CA ASN A 108 7.30 -28.97 -28.42
C ASN A 108 6.97 -27.49 -28.66
N ASN A 109 8.02 -26.65 -28.66
CA ASN A 109 8.42 -25.94 -29.88
C ASN A 109 9.94 -25.68 -29.89
N GLN A 110 10.53 -25.95 -31.05
CA GLN A 110 11.96 -25.98 -31.36
C GLN A 110 12.62 -24.60 -31.25
N VAL A 111 13.80 -24.50 -30.63
CA VAL A 111 14.94 -23.73 -31.16
C VAL A 111 16.25 -24.45 -30.80
N HIS A 112 17.07 -24.63 -31.84
CA HIS A 112 18.42 -25.20 -31.87
C HIS A 112 19.39 -24.58 -30.84
N GLU A 113 20.16 -25.44 -30.16
CA GLU A 113 21.63 -25.42 -29.92
C GLU A 113 22.37 -24.05 -29.97
N GLN A 114 23.31 -23.70 -29.08
CA GLN A 114 24.37 -24.51 -28.45
C GLN A 114 25.12 -23.68 -27.37
N GLU A 115 25.55 -24.36 -26.30
CA GLU A 115 26.81 -24.17 -25.53
C GLU A 115 27.10 -22.85 -24.76
N SER A 116 27.96 -22.78 -23.73
CA SER A 116 28.32 -23.59 -22.56
C SER A 116 29.32 -22.76 -21.74
N VAL A 117 29.24 -22.80 -20.39
CA VAL A 117 30.40 -22.80 -19.44
C VAL A 117 31.34 -21.57 -19.43
N THR A 118 31.49 -20.74 -18.40
CA THR A 118 32.09 -21.00 -17.07
C THR A 118 31.98 -19.72 -16.21
N ILE A 119 31.81 -19.87 -14.90
CA ILE A 119 32.05 -18.81 -13.91
C ILE A 119 33.56 -18.77 -13.62
N SER A 120 34.19 -17.61 -13.74
CA SER A 120 35.51 -17.34 -13.18
C SER A 120 35.48 -16.00 -12.48
N SER A 121 35.54 -16.04 -11.16
CA SER A 121 35.65 -14.89 -10.29
C SER A 121 37.00 -14.21 -10.51
N ASN A 122 37.03 -12.89 -10.69
CA ASN A 122 38.08 -12.09 -10.09
C ASN A 122 37.65 -10.66 -9.82
N GLU A 123 38.18 -10.22 -8.69
CA GLU A 123 38.00 -8.99 -7.94
C GLU A 123 38.45 -7.74 -8.73
N TYR A 124 37.89 -6.59 -8.32
CA TYR A 124 38.44 -5.24 -8.51
C TYR A 124 38.08 -4.50 -9.82
N LEU A 125 37.04 -3.64 -9.75
CA LEU A 125 37.03 -2.32 -10.39
C LEU A 125 36.01 -1.43 -9.65
N MET A 126 36.49 -0.61 -8.73
CA MET A 126 35.82 0.64 -8.40
C MET A 126 35.94 1.59 -9.59
N ASP A 127 34.88 2.39 -9.78
CA ASP A 127 34.79 3.59 -10.62
C ASP A 127 34.79 3.40 -12.14
N VAL A 128 33.61 3.07 -12.67
CA VAL A 128 33.11 3.74 -13.88
C VAL A 128 31.79 4.41 -13.52
N VAL A 129 31.84 5.73 -13.45
CA VAL A 129 30.70 6.61 -13.33
C VAL A 129 29.80 6.42 -14.55
N ASN A 130 28.50 6.40 -14.26
CA ASN A 130 27.37 6.67 -15.14
C ASN A 130 26.72 5.50 -15.90
N GLU A 131 25.38 5.48 -15.74
CA GLU A 131 24.38 4.84 -16.59
C GLU A 131 24.01 3.38 -16.26
N TYR A 132 23.06 3.22 -15.33
CA TYR A 132 21.96 2.25 -15.50
C TYR A 132 20.68 2.79 -14.86
N SER A 133 19.75 3.14 -15.73
CA SER A 133 18.34 3.38 -15.47
C SER A 133 17.67 2.08 -14.99
N MET A 134 16.79 2.13 -13.98
CA MET A 134 15.64 1.21 -13.90
C MET A 134 14.63 1.68 -12.84
N ASP A 135 13.40 1.83 -13.29
CA ASP A 135 12.22 2.30 -12.58
C ASP A 135 11.89 1.49 -11.31
N VAL A 136 12.23 2.04 -10.15
CA VAL A 136 11.81 1.51 -8.83
C VAL A 136 10.55 2.26 -8.38
N VAL A 137 9.42 1.58 -8.57
CA VAL A 137 8.20 1.58 -7.73
C VAL A 137 7.88 2.89 -6.97
N ASN A 138 6.89 3.63 -7.49
CA ASN A 138 6.34 4.89 -6.95
C ASN A 138 5.96 4.92 -5.44
N ASP A 139 5.78 3.77 -4.77
CA ASP A 139 5.39 3.73 -3.35
C ASP A 139 6.61 3.91 -2.40
N ASP A 140 7.80 3.48 -2.82
CA ASP A 140 9.05 3.79 -2.11
C ASP A 140 9.43 5.25 -2.31
N GLN A 141 9.13 5.81 -3.49
CA GLN A 141 9.36 7.22 -3.79
C GLN A 141 8.49 8.14 -2.93
N ASP A 142 7.22 7.79 -2.67
CA ASP A 142 6.35 8.56 -1.77
C ASP A 142 6.83 8.54 -0.31
N LEU A 143 7.30 7.38 0.17
CA LEU A 143 7.87 7.26 1.51
C LEU A 143 9.20 8.02 1.63
N ILE A 144 10.08 7.88 0.63
CA ILE A 144 11.33 8.62 0.54
C ILE A 144 11.03 10.13 0.49
N LEU A 145 10.04 10.55 -0.29
CA LEU A 145 9.61 11.94 -0.39
C LEU A 145 9.08 12.46 0.95
N PHE A 146 8.25 11.69 1.66
CA PHE A 146 7.77 12.04 2.98
C PHE A 146 8.92 12.19 3.99
N GLN A 147 9.84 11.21 4.03
CA GLN A 147 10.99 11.25 4.95
C GLN A 147 11.93 12.41 4.63
N THR A 148 12.15 12.68 3.34
CA THR A 148 12.96 13.82 2.87
C THR A 148 12.34 15.14 3.30
N ARG A 149 11.05 15.36 3.00
CA ARG A 149 10.32 16.56 3.41
C ARG A 149 10.29 16.74 4.92
N LYS A 150 10.12 15.65 5.67
CA LYS A 150 10.19 15.67 7.13
C LYS A 150 11.56 16.15 7.59
N LYS A 151 12.64 15.57 7.05
CA LYS A 151 14.02 15.94 7.38
C LYS A 151 14.32 17.41 7.04
N GLU A 152 13.87 17.90 5.89
CA GLU A 152 14.01 19.30 5.49
C GLU A 152 13.36 20.26 6.51
N ILE A 153 12.16 19.95 6.97
CA ILE A 153 11.46 20.74 7.98
C ILE A 153 12.25 20.75 9.31
N PHE A 154 12.78 19.60 9.75
CA PHE A 154 13.61 19.53 10.95
C PHE A 154 14.89 20.37 10.81
N ASN A 155 15.59 20.25 9.69
CA ASN A 155 16.79 21.05 9.42
C ASN A 155 16.49 22.54 9.46
N LEU A 156 15.37 22.97 8.85
CA LEU A 156 14.96 24.38 8.87
C LEU A 156 14.70 24.88 10.29
N LEU A 157 14.08 24.06 11.15
CA LEU A 157 13.86 24.40 12.56
C LEU A 157 15.19 24.54 13.31
N ASP A 158 16.15 23.66 13.06
CA ASP A 158 17.48 23.70 13.67
C ASP A 158 18.28 24.93 13.21
N GLU A 159 18.26 25.25 11.91
CA GLU A 159 18.85 26.47 11.37
C GLU A 159 18.23 27.72 11.98
N THR A 160 16.90 27.75 12.10
CA THR A 160 16.18 28.87 12.70
C THR A 160 16.55 29.02 14.18
N LYS A 161 16.65 27.92 14.92
CA LYS A 161 17.13 27.92 16.31
C LYS A 161 18.55 28.48 16.40
N ASN A 162 19.45 28.04 15.53
CA ASN A 162 20.83 28.55 15.48
C ASN A 162 20.89 30.07 15.19
N ILE A 163 19.99 30.59 14.34
CA ILE A 163 19.90 32.03 14.07
C ILE A 163 19.44 32.78 15.33
N LEU A 164 18.44 32.28 16.04
CA LEU A 164 17.93 32.90 17.27
C LEU A 164 19.00 32.94 18.37
N GLU A 165 19.76 31.85 18.53
CA GLU A 165 20.85 31.77 19.51
C GLU A 165 22.03 32.70 19.19
N LYS A 166 22.29 32.98 17.90
CA LYS A 166 23.37 33.88 17.48
C LYS A 166 23.03 35.36 17.61
N ASN A 167 21.75 35.73 17.59
CA ASN A 167 21.29 37.11 17.46
C ASN A 167 20.62 37.66 18.73
N VAL A 168 21.06 37.19 19.90
CA VAL A 168 20.47 37.52 21.23
C VAL A 168 20.44 39.03 21.52
N GLU A 169 21.31 39.82 20.89
CA GLU A 169 21.45 41.26 21.17
C GLU A 169 20.59 42.17 20.27
N ASN A 170 19.81 41.62 19.34
CA ASN A 170 19.01 42.43 18.41
C ASN A 170 17.70 42.95 19.03
N PRO A 171 17.27 44.18 18.70
CA PRO A 171 16.13 44.85 19.33
C PRO A 171 14.78 44.15 19.06
N ASN A 172 13.87 44.26 20.04
CA ASN A 172 12.54 43.63 20.10
C ASN A 172 11.75 43.60 18.77
N LYS A 173 11.87 44.62 17.92
CA LYS A 173 11.16 44.67 16.62
C LYS A 173 11.54 43.53 15.65
N TRP A 174 12.79 43.08 15.68
CA TRP A 174 13.24 41.94 14.87
C TRP A 174 12.63 40.63 15.41
N LEU A 175 12.63 40.45 16.73
CA LEU A 175 12.01 39.31 17.39
C LEU A 175 10.49 39.28 17.15
N ASP A 176 9.79 40.41 17.28
CA ASP A 176 8.36 40.55 16.99
C ASP A 176 8.02 40.20 15.54
N SER A 177 8.95 40.46 14.62
CA SER A 177 8.79 40.12 13.20
C SER A 177 8.99 38.63 12.96
N ILE A 178 9.93 38.00 13.67
CA ILE A 178 10.17 36.55 13.60
C ILE A 178 9.03 35.78 14.25
N GLU A 179 8.53 36.22 15.41
CA GLU A 179 7.48 35.55 16.17
C GLU A 179 6.23 35.29 15.34
N LYS A 180 5.85 36.22 14.46
CA LYS A 180 4.72 36.07 13.54
C LYS A 180 4.82 34.83 12.65
N ASN A 181 6.03 34.40 12.30
CA ASN A 181 6.25 33.20 11.48
C ASN A 181 5.99 31.91 12.28
N PHE A 182 6.07 31.97 13.61
CA PHE A 182 5.85 30.83 14.50
C PHE A 182 4.40 30.68 14.96
N GLU A 183 3.55 31.70 14.79
CA GLU A 183 2.14 31.62 15.18
C GLU A 183 1.37 30.44 14.56
N PRO A 184 1.54 30.10 13.26
CA PRO A 184 0.95 28.89 12.71
C PRO A 184 1.43 27.60 13.39
N LEU A 185 2.72 27.54 13.79
CA LEU A 185 3.29 26.40 14.51
C LEU A 185 2.76 26.31 15.94
N ARG A 186 2.61 27.45 16.63
CA ARG A 186 1.98 27.53 17.96
C ARG A 186 0.57 26.96 17.91
N LYS A 187 -0.23 27.40 16.93
CA LYS A 187 -1.59 26.89 16.70
C LYS A 187 -1.60 25.39 16.42
N LEU A 188 -0.69 24.90 15.58
CA LEU A 188 -0.56 23.46 15.29
C LEU A 188 -0.30 22.67 16.58
N VAL A 189 0.65 23.11 17.42
CA VAL A 189 0.98 22.45 18.68
C VAL A 189 -0.22 22.46 19.65
N GLU A 190 -0.91 23.58 19.77
CA GLU A 190 -2.09 23.70 20.63
C GLU A 190 -3.24 22.79 20.19
N ASP A 191 -3.50 22.72 18.87
CA ASP A 191 -4.50 21.84 18.29
C ASP A 191 -4.20 20.37 18.60
N CYS A 192 -2.95 19.93 18.40
CA CYS A 192 -2.52 18.56 18.71
C CYS A 192 -2.65 18.25 20.20
N LYS A 193 -2.16 19.12 21.09
CA LYS A 193 -2.29 18.95 22.55
C LYS A 193 -3.74 18.95 23.01
N ARG A 194 -4.59 19.78 22.42
CA ARG A 194 -6.03 19.80 22.71
C ARG A 194 -6.70 18.51 22.25
N PHE A 195 -6.25 17.93 21.13
CA PHE A 195 -6.74 16.65 20.66
C PHE A 195 -6.33 15.51 21.59
N GLU A 196 -5.05 15.43 21.98
CA GLU A 196 -4.55 14.40 22.91
C GLU A 196 -5.23 14.45 24.30
N ARG A 197 -5.56 15.64 24.80
CA ARG A 197 -6.23 15.83 26.09
C ARG A 197 -7.73 15.51 26.09
N GLN A 198 -8.33 15.25 24.93
CA GLN A 198 -9.75 14.89 24.88
C GLN A 198 -9.94 13.48 25.47
N THR A 199 -10.55 13.42 26.65
CA THR A 199 -10.85 12.17 27.36
C THR A 199 -12.07 11.44 26.80
N HIS A 200 -12.93 12.15 26.07
CA HIS A 200 -14.14 11.60 25.47
C HIS A 200 -14.08 11.77 23.96
N ILE A 201 -14.37 10.71 23.21
CA ILE A 201 -14.46 10.75 21.74
C ILE A 201 -15.67 11.64 21.37
N PRO A 202 -15.49 12.88 20.89
CA PRO A 202 -16.61 13.76 20.61
C PRO A 202 -16.97 13.63 19.13
N ASN A 203 -18.12 13.02 18.81
CA ASN A 203 -18.69 12.91 17.45
C ASN A 203 -17.64 12.91 16.32
N THR A 204 -16.77 11.90 16.40
CA THR A 204 -15.63 11.37 15.60
C THR A 204 -15.01 12.14 14.41
N TRP A 205 -15.66 13.13 13.83
CA TRP A 205 -15.14 13.92 12.70
C TRP A 205 -15.33 15.43 12.86
N LYS A 206 -16.28 15.88 13.71
CA LYS A 206 -16.67 17.30 13.76
C LYS A 206 -15.59 18.23 14.32
N ASN A 207 -14.66 17.69 15.10
CA ASN A 207 -13.65 18.46 15.82
C ASN A 207 -12.21 18.24 15.32
N ARG A 208 -12.02 17.49 14.23
CA ARG A 208 -10.69 17.31 13.61
C ARG A 208 -10.43 18.46 12.63
N ASN A 209 -9.21 18.97 12.63
CA ASN A 209 -8.75 19.95 11.64
C ASN A 209 -7.54 19.39 10.87
N ASN A 210 -6.98 20.15 9.91
CA ASN A 210 -5.87 19.69 9.08
C ASN A 210 -4.63 19.24 9.88
N ASN A 211 -4.42 19.78 11.09
CA ASN A 211 -3.28 19.45 11.95
C ASN A 211 -3.49 18.16 12.73
N THR A 212 -4.74 17.86 13.11
CA THR A 212 -5.08 16.70 13.94
C THR A 212 -5.72 15.55 13.15
N PHE A 213 -5.90 15.70 11.83
CA PHE A 213 -6.65 14.74 11.03
C PHE A 213 -5.97 13.37 10.98
N TRP A 214 -4.63 13.36 10.93
CA TRP A 214 -3.80 12.16 10.81
C TRP A 214 -3.17 11.70 12.14
N LEU A 215 -3.53 12.36 13.24
CA LEU A 215 -3.22 11.94 14.62
C LEU A 215 -4.35 11.04 15.17
#